data_AF-A0A934ECT9-F1
#
_entry.id   AF-A0A934ECT9-F1
#
_cell.length_a   1.000
_cell.length_b   1.000
_cell.length_c   1.000
_cell.angle_alpha   90.00
_cell.angle_beta   90.00
_cell.angle_gamma   90.00
#
_symmetry.space_group_name_H-M   'P 1'
#
loop_
_entity.id
_entity.type
_entity.pdbx_description
1 polymer ?
#
loop_
_entity_poly.entity_id
_entity_poly.type
_entity_poly.pdbx_seq_one_letter_code
_entity_poly.pdbx_strand_id
1 'polypeptide(L)'
;MPAPAERPAFHYDGAGLTAALRAVGLAEGDIAFTHVGLGMLGFPKEGPTEDAMYRVVRDAFLDILGPRGTLLVPTYSYSFCRGEEFDPETTPSTVGPFTERFRSEPGVLRSLEPVFSVAGLGPAAADLFAGLPKECFGRDCLYERLIRVGAKICNVGVGFRYATFVHHIEQREAVPYRYPKRFPGWLRRGGRRVHEEWLYNVRALVGNSYPDLRRLESDAWAKSGFRRARVGRSEATLVTCPDMDRFCTEGIRRDPWYLARGPAVDVAEEELSARGSPVPGRGVVSLAPDAGPHAILAALSPLPAQPLAPACETTLKALCAGLPSRTLSTPTGTRVGGALVPERWICRDASLARADGGVLLSLSSQPLLASFYSAACDTTLDLAGLRARLRTHPLRGAVPYAAETDHLGWSLCCSADTAERLQPGRYRVRIDSAHLYGRMSVTEVLAEGGTDDVIALSVRTDHCGLADDALSGAVAAACALRRRLAGAPGGQSLLLLLSSGPLGPAWWFRARPELSKRVRAVIAVHGMGRGDTPVLQSPVPSEGRWPAAVAAAMKRGAPALREVRGESAWLCAADLASLPEGLPVYCLNRAPEPLDREAPYPGFRTSLDSPDRVLPSRLQDSVDLLGRFFSGLDAAARP
;
A
#
# COMPACT_ATOMS: atom_id res chain seq x y z
N MET A 1 48.22 -26.12 31.42
CA MET A 1 47.09 -25.90 30.47
C MET A 1 46.73 -27.25 29.89
N PRO A 2 45.44 -27.67 29.86
CA PRO A 2 45.08 -28.87 29.11
C PRO A 2 45.40 -28.64 27.63
N ALA A 3 45.94 -29.66 26.95
CA ALA A 3 46.10 -29.64 25.50
C ALA A 3 44.74 -29.33 24.84
N PRO A 4 44.70 -28.52 23.76
CA PRO A 4 43.46 -28.31 23.03
C PRO A 4 42.93 -29.67 22.58
N ALA A 5 41.73 -30.05 23.04
CA ALA A 5 41.07 -31.26 22.61
C ALA A 5 41.03 -31.29 21.07
N GLU A 6 41.50 -32.38 20.45
CA GLU A 6 41.41 -32.57 19.01
C GLU A 6 39.96 -32.33 18.58
N ARG A 7 39.75 -31.39 17.66
CA ARG A 7 38.42 -31.14 17.11
C ARG A 7 38.00 -32.40 16.35
N PRO A 8 36.84 -32.98 16.67
CA PRO A 8 36.42 -34.21 16.01
C PRO A 8 36.22 -33.94 14.50
N ALA A 9 36.75 -34.83 13.66
CA ALA A 9 36.65 -34.73 12.20
C ALA A 9 35.19 -34.76 11.70
N PHE A 10 34.31 -35.40 12.48
CA PHE A 10 32.88 -35.55 12.22
C PHE A 10 32.08 -35.21 13.47
N HIS A 11 30.86 -34.71 13.29
CA HIS A 11 30.06 -34.15 14.37
C HIS A 11 28.83 -35.00 14.70
N TYR A 12 28.32 -35.77 13.74
CA TYR A 12 27.17 -36.67 13.88
C TYR A 12 27.25 -37.81 12.87
N ASP A 13 26.33 -38.76 12.95
CA ASP A 13 26.04 -39.77 11.93
C ASP A 13 24.52 -39.85 11.70
N GLY A 14 24.09 -40.55 10.65
CA GLY A 14 22.68 -40.70 10.31
C GLY A 14 21.86 -41.34 11.43
N ALA A 15 22.42 -42.35 12.12
CA ALA A 15 21.75 -42.98 13.25
C ALA A 15 21.51 -42.00 14.41
N GLY A 16 22.51 -41.18 14.75
CA GLY A 16 22.41 -40.14 15.76
C GLY A 16 21.41 -39.04 15.38
N LEU A 17 21.35 -38.66 14.10
CA LEU A 17 20.35 -37.72 13.62
C LEU A 17 18.92 -38.28 13.71
N THR A 18 18.71 -39.52 13.25
CA THR A 18 17.42 -40.21 13.34
C THR A 18 16.97 -40.34 14.80
N ALA A 19 17.88 -40.69 15.71
CA ALA A 19 17.58 -40.77 17.14
C ALA A 19 17.17 -39.39 17.71
N ALA A 20 17.87 -38.31 17.33
CA ALA A 20 17.54 -36.96 17.76
C ALA A 20 16.17 -36.50 17.23
N LEU A 21 15.85 -36.78 15.95
CA LEU A 21 14.56 -36.47 15.35
C LEU A 21 13.39 -37.23 16.03
N ARG A 22 13.58 -38.52 16.33
CA ARG A 22 12.59 -39.29 17.10
C ARG A 22 12.45 -38.77 18.54
N ALA A 23 13.55 -38.38 19.18
CA ALA A 23 13.53 -37.85 20.54
C ALA A 23 12.75 -36.52 20.66
N VAL A 24 12.81 -35.66 19.63
CA VAL A 24 11.97 -34.45 19.58
C VAL A 24 10.52 -34.73 19.19
N GLY A 25 10.15 -35.98 18.87
CA GLY A 25 8.77 -36.41 18.65
C GLY A 25 8.33 -36.46 17.19
N LEU A 26 9.28 -36.54 16.24
CA LEU A 26 8.98 -36.86 14.84
C LEU A 26 8.67 -38.36 14.71
N ALA A 27 7.61 -38.70 13.99
CA ALA A 27 7.07 -40.04 13.88
C ALA A 27 6.61 -40.36 12.45
N GLU A 28 6.30 -41.63 12.22
CA GLU A 28 5.75 -42.11 10.95
C GLU A 28 4.39 -41.47 10.65
N GLY A 29 4.16 -41.09 9.39
CA GLY A 29 2.91 -40.47 8.94
C GLY A 29 2.81 -38.97 9.22
N ASP A 30 3.78 -38.36 9.91
CA ASP A 30 3.76 -36.93 10.16
C ASP A 30 3.88 -36.10 8.86
N ILE A 31 3.39 -34.86 8.92
CA ILE A 31 3.70 -33.81 7.95
C ILE A 31 4.73 -32.89 8.61
N ALA A 32 5.97 -32.91 8.12
CA ALA A 32 7.07 -32.12 8.66
C ALA A 32 7.37 -30.92 7.75
N PHE A 33 7.26 -29.70 8.28
CA PHE A 33 7.78 -28.48 7.63
C PHE A 33 9.14 -28.12 8.24
N THR A 34 10.22 -28.24 7.47
CA THR A 34 11.59 -28.22 8.01
C THR A 34 12.45 -27.09 7.46
N HIS A 35 13.19 -26.42 8.35
CA HIS A 35 14.34 -25.61 7.99
C HIS A 35 15.62 -26.36 8.36
N VAL A 36 16.56 -26.42 7.42
CA VAL A 36 17.82 -27.16 7.58
C VAL A 36 19.02 -26.25 7.39
N GLY A 37 19.88 -26.17 8.40
CA GLY A 37 21.18 -25.51 8.31
C GLY A 37 22.32 -26.53 8.23
N LEU A 38 22.64 -27.04 7.03
CA LEU A 38 23.69 -28.06 6.84
C LEU A 38 25.03 -27.62 7.45
N GLY A 39 25.47 -26.39 7.15
CA GLY A 39 26.70 -25.84 7.72
C GLY A 39 26.66 -25.72 9.25
N MET A 40 25.50 -25.41 9.83
CA MET A 40 25.35 -25.29 11.29
C MET A 40 25.35 -26.66 11.98
N LEU A 41 24.84 -27.70 11.32
CA LEU A 41 24.84 -29.06 11.82
C LEU A 41 26.26 -29.67 11.87
N GLY A 42 27.11 -29.32 10.90
CA GLY A 42 28.49 -29.81 10.77
C GLY A 42 28.60 -30.98 9.79
N PHE A 43 29.73 -31.69 9.84
CA PHE A 43 30.01 -32.83 8.95
C PHE A 43 29.56 -34.17 9.52
N PRO A 44 28.83 -35.00 8.76
CA PRO A 44 28.46 -36.36 9.13
C PRO A 44 29.63 -37.34 8.93
N LYS A 45 29.66 -38.47 9.65
CA LYS A 45 30.67 -39.53 9.48
C LYS A 45 30.68 -40.13 8.07
N GLU A 46 29.56 -40.08 7.38
CA GLU A 46 29.33 -40.52 6.01
C GLU A 46 30.11 -39.69 4.98
N GLY A 47 30.59 -38.50 5.36
CA GLY A 47 31.53 -37.72 4.57
C GLY A 47 31.33 -36.21 4.73
N PRO A 48 32.39 -35.40 4.54
CA PRO A 48 32.31 -33.95 4.70
C PRO A 48 31.80 -33.21 3.44
N THR A 49 31.20 -33.91 2.48
CA THR A 49 30.71 -33.31 1.23
C THR A 49 29.29 -32.77 1.41
N GLU A 50 28.91 -31.74 0.64
CA GLU A 50 27.53 -31.24 0.60
C GLU A 50 26.52 -32.33 0.23
N ASP A 51 26.94 -33.24 -0.64
CA ASP A 51 26.15 -34.40 -1.06
C ASP A 51 25.87 -35.38 0.09
N ALA A 52 26.89 -35.72 0.88
CA ALA A 52 26.73 -36.56 2.05
C ALA A 52 25.87 -35.86 3.12
N MET A 53 26.15 -34.59 3.41
CA MET A 53 25.38 -33.77 4.34
C MET A 53 23.89 -33.73 3.97
N TYR A 54 23.59 -33.51 2.69
CA TYR A 54 22.23 -33.49 2.18
C TYR A 54 21.54 -34.84 2.34
N ARG A 55 22.18 -35.93 1.86
CA ARG A 55 21.58 -37.28 1.87
C ARG A 55 21.28 -37.74 3.29
N VAL A 56 22.23 -37.59 4.21
CA VAL A 56 22.05 -38.00 5.62
C VAL A 56 20.84 -37.32 6.25
N VAL A 57 20.65 -36.02 6.02
CA VAL A 57 19.51 -35.29 6.58
C VAL A 57 18.20 -35.69 5.89
N ARG A 58 18.18 -35.74 4.56
CA ARG A 58 16.99 -36.15 3.79
C ARG A 58 16.54 -37.55 4.18
N ASP A 59 17.46 -38.51 4.19
CA ASP A 59 17.16 -39.92 4.46
C ASP A 59 16.64 -40.11 5.88
N ALA A 60 17.24 -39.45 6.87
CA ALA A 60 16.73 -39.47 8.25
C ALA A 60 15.28 -38.98 8.36
N PHE A 61 14.89 -37.94 7.62
CA PHE A 61 13.49 -37.51 7.57
C PHE A 61 12.60 -38.55 6.88
N LEU A 62 12.96 -38.98 5.66
CA LEU A 62 12.12 -39.89 4.87
C LEU A 62 11.94 -41.25 5.55
N ASP A 63 12.98 -41.79 6.18
CA ASP A 63 12.94 -43.05 6.92
C ASP A 63 12.02 -42.99 8.14
N ILE A 64 11.99 -41.85 8.86
CA ILE A 64 11.08 -41.67 10.00
C ILE A 64 9.65 -41.48 9.53
N LEU A 65 9.45 -40.60 8.54
CA LEU A 65 8.13 -40.22 8.04
C LEU A 65 7.43 -41.40 7.33
N GLY A 66 8.21 -42.25 6.66
CA GLY A 66 7.70 -43.39 5.91
C GLY A 66 6.79 -43.00 4.74
N PRO A 67 6.17 -43.98 4.06
CA PRO A 67 5.38 -43.73 2.85
C PRO A 67 4.09 -42.94 3.08
N ARG A 68 3.65 -42.82 4.34
CA ARG A 68 2.46 -42.06 4.73
C ARG A 68 2.78 -40.62 5.14
N GLY A 69 4.04 -40.33 5.46
CA GLY A 69 4.45 -39.00 5.91
C GLY A 69 4.79 -38.08 4.74
N THR A 70 4.85 -36.77 5.01
CA THR A 70 5.16 -35.75 4.02
C THR A 70 6.24 -34.81 4.54
N LEU A 71 7.31 -34.64 3.76
CA LEU A 71 8.38 -33.68 4.04
C LEU A 71 8.16 -32.41 3.21
N LEU A 72 8.08 -31.27 3.87
CA LEU A 72 7.91 -29.94 3.27
C LEU A 72 9.12 -29.07 3.60
N VAL A 73 9.67 -28.41 2.58
CA VAL A 73 10.91 -27.62 2.67
C VAL A 73 10.69 -26.25 2.02
N PRO A 74 11.01 -25.13 2.69
CA PRO A 74 10.90 -23.80 2.12
C PRO A 74 11.86 -23.64 0.94
N THR A 75 11.38 -23.06 -0.17
CA THR A 75 12.14 -22.87 -1.42
C THR A 75 12.00 -21.43 -1.94
N TYR A 76 12.04 -20.46 -1.04
CA TYR A 76 11.69 -19.07 -1.34
C TYR A 76 12.55 -18.49 -2.45
N SER A 77 11.93 -17.72 -3.35
CA SER A 77 12.62 -17.07 -4.45
C SER A 77 12.56 -15.55 -4.34
N TYR A 78 11.50 -14.98 -3.75
CA TYR A 78 11.22 -13.54 -3.75
C TYR A 78 11.13 -12.92 -5.16
N SER A 79 10.80 -13.73 -6.18
CA SER A 79 10.87 -13.34 -7.59
C SER A 79 10.03 -12.09 -7.88
N PHE A 80 8.77 -12.09 -7.45
CA PHE A 80 7.87 -10.94 -7.68
C PHE A 80 8.34 -9.67 -6.95
N CYS A 81 9.00 -9.81 -5.81
CA CYS A 81 9.58 -8.66 -5.10
C CYS A 81 10.80 -8.05 -5.82
N ARG A 82 11.40 -8.78 -6.77
CA ARG A 82 12.53 -8.34 -7.60
C ARG A 82 12.13 -8.02 -9.05
N GLY A 83 10.84 -8.12 -9.39
CA GLY A 83 10.37 -7.98 -10.78
C GLY A 83 10.81 -9.12 -11.69
N GLU A 84 11.15 -10.28 -11.12
CA GLU A 84 11.60 -11.47 -11.85
C GLU A 84 10.41 -12.40 -12.13
N GLU A 85 10.50 -13.15 -13.23
CA GLU A 85 9.59 -14.26 -13.53
C GLU A 85 9.78 -15.39 -12.49
N PHE A 86 8.68 -15.99 -12.05
CA PHE A 86 8.70 -17.21 -11.25
C PHE A 86 8.23 -18.39 -12.09
N ASP A 87 9.12 -19.37 -12.22
CA ASP A 87 8.86 -20.68 -12.78
C ASP A 87 9.16 -21.73 -11.71
N PRO A 88 8.16 -22.49 -11.23
CA PRO A 88 8.36 -23.48 -10.18
C PRO A 88 9.41 -24.55 -10.53
N GLU A 89 9.60 -24.86 -11.83
CA GLU A 89 10.54 -25.88 -12.30
C GLU A 89 11.98 -25.34 -12.31
N THR A 90 12.18 -24.12 -12.84
CA THR A 90 13.52 -23.60 -13.14
C THR A 90 14.03 -22.55 -12.16
N THR A 91 13.15 -21.84 -11.43
CA THR A 91 13.57 -20.75 -10.54
C THR A 91 14.31 -21.30 -9.32
N PRO A 92 15.54 -20.88 -9.03
CA PRO A 92 16.28 -21.39 -7.88
C PRO A 92 15.66 -20.95 -6.54
N SER A 93 15.87 -21.78 -5.51
CA SER A 93 15.66 -21.39 -4.12
C SER A 93 16.79 -20.47 -3.66
N THR A 94 16.46 -19.49 -2.83
CA THR A 94 17.42 -18.53 -2.26
C THR A 94 17.72 -18.79 -0.77
N VAL A 95 17.16 -19.86 -0.19
CA VAL A 95 17.20 -20.12 1.27
C VAL A 95 18.03 -21.35 1.69
N GLY A 96 19.02 -21.71 0.87
CA GLY A 96 20.12 -22.60 1.28
C GLY A 96 20.25 -23.89 0.46
N PRO A 97 21.42 -24.55 0.52
CA PRO A 97 21.77 -25.66 -0.38
C PRO A 97 20.87 -26.89 -0.21
N PHE A 98 20.41 -27.19 1.02
CA PHE A 98 19.46 -28.28 1.24
C PHE A 98 18.16 -28.07 0.46
N THR A 99 17.65 -26.83 0.49
CA THR A 99 16.37 -26.48 -0.13
C THR A 99 16.44 -26.52 -1.66
N GLU A 100 17.56 -26.04 -2.22
CA GLU A 100 17.80 -26.02 -3.66
C GLU A 100 17.95 -27.43 -4.21
N ARG A 101 18.65 -28.29 -3.48
CA ARG A 101 18.82 -29.67 -3.88
C ARG A 101 17.53 -30.49 -3.74
N PHE A 102 16.80 -30.30 -2.64
CA PHE A 102 15.53 -30.99 -2.40
C PHE A 102 14.48 -30.68 -3.47
N ARG A 103 14.33 -29.41 -3.87
CA ARG A 103 13.32 -29.03 -4.87
C ARG A 103 13.52 -29.68 -6.24
N SER A 104 14.74 -30.12 -6.56
CA SER A 104 15.11 -30.71 -7.84
C SER A 104 15.07 -32.23 -7.82
N GLU A 105 14.67 -32.86 -6.71
CA GLU A 105 14.56 -34.31 -6.66
C GLU A 105 13.35 -34.84 -7.43
N PRO A 106 13.47 -36.03 -8.06
CA PRO A 106 12.34 -36.70 -8.68
C PRO A 106 11.19 -36.90 -7.68
N GLY A 107 9.97 -36.55 -8.10
CA GLY A 107 8.75 -36.72 -7.30
C GLY A 107 8.47 -35.58 -6.30
N VAL A 108 9.38 -34.61 -6.14
CA VAL A 108 9.14 -33.43 -5.32
C VAL A 108 8.24 -32.44 -6.06
N LEU A 109 7.14 -32.05 -5.43
CA LEU A 109 6.23 -31.01 -5.91
C LEU A 109 6.67 -29.64 -5.37
N ARG A 110 6.42 -28.57 -6.12
CA ARG A 110 6.63 -27.20 -5.63
C ARG A 110 5.36 -26.38 -5.79
N SER A 111 5.01 -25.62 -4.74
CA SER A 111 3.87 -24.70 -4.76
C SER A 111 4.07 -23.57 -5.79
N LEU A 112 2.97 -22.99 -6.27
CA LEU A 112 2.97 -21.90 -7.25
C LEU A 112 3.10 -20.49 -6.64
N GLU A 113 3.40 -20.37 -5.34
CA GLU A 113 3.58 -19.09 -4.67
C GLU A 113 4.93 -18.45 -5.04
N PRO A 114 4.96 -17.29 -5.72
CA PRO A 114 6.18 -16.75 -6.31
C PRO A 114 7.13 -16.03 -5.34
N VAL A 115 6.75 -15.91 -4.06
CA VAL A 115 7.57 -15.26 -3.02
C VAL A 115 8.09 -16.32 -2.06
N PHE A 116 7.19 -17.04 -1.38
CA PHE A 116 7.53 -18.04 -0.36
C PHE A 116 7.23 -19.48 -0.80
N SER A 117 7.52 -19.84 -2.06
CA SER A 117 7.26 -21.21 -2.53
C SER A 117 7.85 -22.29 -1.61
N VAL A 118 7.14 -23.40 -1.46
CA VAL A 118 7.54 -24.57 -0.67
C VAL A 118 7.58 -25.79 -1.59
N ALA A 119 8.60 -26.63 -1.41
CA ALA A 119 8.72 -27.95 -2.02
C ALA A 119 8.22 -29.03 -1.06
N GLY A 120 7.64 -30.11 -1.60
CA GLY A 120 7.04 -31.18 -0.81
C GLY A 120 7.19 -32.56 -1.44
N LEU A 121 7.53 -33.55 -0.62
CA LEU A 121 7.58 -34.97 -0.99
C LEU A 121 6.68 -35.77 -0.04
N GLY A 122 5.70 -36.48 -0.59
CA GLY A 122 4.75 -37.29 0.18
C GLY A 122 3.28 -37.02 -0.19
N PRO A 123 2.35 -37.85 0.31
CA PRO A 123 0.96 -37.87 -0.15
C PRO A 123 0.17 -36.58 0.12
N ALA A 124 0.54 -35.78 1.13
CA ALA A 124 -0.19 -34.55 1.46
C ALA A 124 0.23 -33.32 0.64
N ALA A 125 1.35 -33.38 -0.09
CA ALA A 125 1.95 -32.20 -0.74
C ALA A 125 1.02 -31.59 -1.80
N ALA A 126 0.39 -32.41 -2.64
CA ALA A 126 -0.48 -31.94 -3.72
C ALA A 126 -1.70 -31.17 -3.17
N ASP A 127 -2.38 -31.72 -2.17
CA ASP A 127 -3.56 -31.10 -1.55
C ASP A 127 -3.20 -29.81 -0.81
N LEU A 128 -2.08 -29.79 -0.10
CA LEU A 128 -1.61 -28.59 0.60
C LEU A 128 -1.30 -27.43 -0.36
N PHE A 129 -0.77 -27.72 -1.55
CA PHE A 129 -0.43 -26.70 -2.56
C PHE A 129 -1.58 -26.35 -3.51
N ALA A 130 -2.66 -27.12 -3.52
CA ALA A 130 -3.77 -26.94 -4.45
C ALA A 130 -4.51 -25.61 -4.20
N GLY A 131 -4.53 -24.73 -5.21
CA GLY A 131 -5.35 -23.52 -5.18
C GLY A 131 -4.99 -22.55 -4.06
N LEU A 132 -3.70 -22.37 -3.76
CA LEU A 132 -3.27 -21.36 -2.79
C LEU A 132 -3.78 -19.96 -3.17
N PRO A 133 -4.30 -19.18 -2.21
CA PRO A 133 -4.74 -17.81 -2.46
C PRO A 133 -3.55 -16.92 -2.79
N LYS A 134 -3.78 -15.84 -3.54
CA LYS A 134 -2.76 -14.87 -3.97
C LYS A 134 -2.33 -13.92 -2.85
N GLU A 135 -2.10 -14.48 -1.67
CA GLU A 135 -1.75 -13.78 -0.45
C GLU A 135 -0.91 -14.70 0.45
N CYS A 136 0.39 -14.40 0.54
CA CYS A 136 1.42 -15.29 1.08
C CYS A 136 1.12 -15.80 2.49
N PHE A 137 0.55 -14.93 3.34
CA PHE A 137 0.34 -15.17 4.76
C PHE A 137 -1.12 -14.94 5.19
N GLY A 138 -2.03 -14.77 4.22
CA GLY A 138 -3.43 -14.49 4.45
C GLY A 138 -4.26 -15.72 4.81
N ARG A 139 -5.58 -15.58 4.71
CA ARG A 139 -6.52 -16.67 4.96
C ARG A 139 -6.35 -17.78 3.92
N ASP A 140 -6.40 -19.04 4.37
CA ASP A 140 -6.25 -20.26 3.59
C ASP A 140 -4.86 -20.44 2.92
N CYS A 141 -3.86 -19.64 3.31
CA CYS A 141 -2.48 -19.83 2.86
C CYS A 141 -1.93 -21.18 3.35
N LEU A 142 -0.75 -21.56 2.84
CA LEU A 142 -0.10 -22.82 3.22
C LEU A 142 0.06 -22.95 4.74
N TYR A 143 0.47 -21.89 5.43
CA TYR A 143 0.72 -21.93 6.86
C TYR A 143 -0.57 -22.18 7.68
N GLU A 144 -1.70 -21.61 7.27
CA GLU A 144 -3.01 -21.92 7.88
C GLU A 144 -3.42 -23.37 7.62
N ARG A 145 -3.16 -23.89 6.41
CA ARG A 145 -3.37 -25.31 6.08
C ARG A 145 -2.55 -26.23 6.98
N LEU A 146 -1.29 -25.89 7.22
CA LEU A 146 -0.40 -26.63 8.12
C LEU A 146 -0.91 -26.65 9.57
N ILE A 147 -1.50 -25.55 10.05
CA ILE A 147 -2.20 -25.52 11.35
C ILE A 147 -3.37 -26.51 11.34
N ARG A 148 -4.24 -26.46 10.33
CA ARG A 148 -5.45 -27.29 10.27
C ARG A 148 -5.16 -28.79 10.25
N VAL A 149 -4.08 -29.22 9.57
CA VAL A 149 -3.70 -30.64 9.48
C VAL A 149 -2.79 -31.09 10.62
N GLY A 150 -2.47 -30.23 11.58
CA GLY A 150 -1.61 -30.58 12.72
C GLY A 150 -0.17 -30.90 12.33
N ALA A 151 0.35 -30.26 11.27
CA ALA A 151 1.73 -30.45 10.83
C ALA A 151 2.75 -30.06 11.92
N LYS A 152 3.99 -30.49 11.78
CA LYS A 152 5.08 -30.23 12.73
C LYS A 152 6.16 -29.36 12.10
N ILE A 153 6.55 -28.29 12.77
CA ILE A 153 7.74 -27.51 12.43
C ILE A 153 8.92 -28.24 13.06
N CYS A 154 9.71 -28.94 12.25
CA CYS A 154 10.83 -29.76 12.71
C CYS A 154 12.13 -29.29 12.07
N ASN A 155 12.93 -28.49 12.77
CA ASN A 155 14.14 -27.87 12.21
C ASN A 155 15.40 -28.64 12.63
N VAL A 156 16.42 -28.64 11.77
CA VAL A 156 17.71 -29.30 12.02
C VAL A 156 18.85 -28.33 11.77
N GLY A 157 19.74 -28.18 12.73
CA GLY A 157 20.89 -27.26 12.64
C GLY A 157 20.53 -25.80 12.87
N VAL A 158 19.24 -25.46 12.89
CA VAL A 158 18.71 -24.12 13.12
C VAL A 158 17.53 -24.16 14.10
N GLY A 159 17.35 -23.09 14.88
CA GLY A 159 16.24 -22.93 15.81
C GLY A 159 14.99 -22.31 15.18
N PHE A 160 14.01 -21.97 16.02
CA PHE A 160 12.76 -21.33 15.59
C PHE A 160 12.95 -19.89 15.10
N ARG A 161 14.12 -19.28 15.32
CA ARG A 161 14.44 -17.94 14.81
C ARG A 161 14.32 -17.76 13.29
N TYR A 162 14.27 -18.84 12.52
CA TYR A 162 14.10 -18.82 11.07
C TYR A 162 12.69 -19.23 10.61
N ALA A 163 11.76 -19.46 11.55
CA ALA A 163 10.43 -19.96 11.23
C ALA A 163 9.58 -18.89 10.54
N THR A 164 9.58 -18.87 9.20
CA THR A 164 8.73 -17.98 8.39
C THR A 164 7.23 -18.14 8.70
N PHE A 165 6.85 -19.30 9.24
CA PHE A 165 5.50 -19.61 9.73
C PHE A 165 4.91 -18.50 10.60
N VAL A 166 5.72 -17.83 11.42
CA VAL A 166 5.23 -16.78 12.32
C VAL A 166 4.62 -15.59 11.58
N HIS A 167 4.99 -15.34 10.32
CA HIS A 167 4.49 -14.21 9.53
C HIS A 167 3.01 -14.36 9.17
N HIS A 168 2.49 -15.60 9.10
CA HIS A 168 1.04 -15.85 9.02
C HIS A 168 0.31 -15.35 10.26
N ILE A 169 0.87 -15.63 11.44
CA ILE A 169 0.30 -15.22 12.72
C ILE A 169 0.37 -13.69 12.85
N GLU A 170 1.51 -13.08 12.51
CA GLU A 170 1.68 -11.63 12.49
C GLU A 170 0.67 -10.93 11.57
N GLN A 171 0.39 -11.52 10.40
CA GLN A 171 -0.62 -10.98 9.50
C GLN A 171 -2.03 -11.12 10.07
N ARG A 172 -2.37 -12.30 10.61
CA ARG A 172 -3.70 -12.56 11.19
C ARG A 172 -4.00 -11.67 12.39
N GLU A 173 -3.03 -11.46 13.27
CA GLU A 173 -3.17 -10.60 14.45
C GLU A 173 -2.94 -9.11 14.14
N ALA A 174 -2.69 -8.74 12.87
CA ALA A 174 -2.52 -7.37 12.41
C ALA A 174 -1.48 -6.55 13.21
N VAL A 175 -0.28 -7.12 13.38
CA VAL A 175 0.82 -6.48 14.13
C VAL A 175 1.18 -5.09 13.55
N PRO A 176 1.56 -4.11 14.39
CA PRO A 176 1.66 -2.70 13.98
C PRO A 176 2.87 -2.37 13.09
N TYR A 177 3.79 -3.32 12.90
CA TYR A 177 5.05 -3.13 12.19
C TYR A 177 5.12 -3.85 10.82
N ARG A 178 4.02 -4.47 10.39
CA ARG A 178 3.87 -5.10 9.06
C ARG A 178 2.58 -4.67 8.38
N TYR A 179 2.56 -4.74 7.05
CA TYR A 179 1.39 -4.40 6.24
C TYR A 179 1.39 -5.18 4.92
N PRO A 180 0.21 -5.49 4.35
CA PRO A 180 0.13 -6.13 3.05
C PRO A 180 0.52 -5.16 1.93
N LYS A 181 1.41 -5.62 1.04
CA LYS A 181 1.85 -4.92 -0.17
C LYS A 181 1.64 -5.80 -1.40
N ARG A 182 1.25 -5.16 -2.51
CA ARG A 182 1.07 -5.81 -3.82
C ARG A 182 2.41 -5.95 -4.53
N PHE A 183 2.62 -7.13 -5.10
CA PHE A 183 3.74 -7.44 -5.97
C PHE A 183 3.20 -8.08 -7.26
N PRO A 184 3.13 -7.33 -8.37
CA PRO A 184 2.85 -7.89 -9.69
C PRO A 184 4.06 -8.68 -10.21
N GLY A 185 3.80 -9.67 -11.06
CA GLY A 185 4.87 -10.44 -11.69
C GLY A 185 4.37 -11.47 -12.68
N TRP A 186 5.32 -12.18 -13.28
CA TRP A 186 5.04 -13.20 -14.28
C TRP A 186 5.25 -14.59 -13.69
N LEU A 187 4.22 -15.43 -13.73
CA LEU A 187 4.24 -16.83 -13.32
C LEU A 187 4.26 -17.73 -14.56
N ARG A 188 5.13 -18.75 -14.57
CA ARG A 188 5.11 -19.81 -15.57
C ARG A 188 4.40 -21.05 -15.00
N ARG A 189 3.37 -21.54 -15.70
CA ARG A 189 2.64 -22.76 -15.32
C ARG A 189 2.23 -23.52 -16.57
N GLY A 190 2.64 -24.79 -16.69
CA GLY A 190 2.32 -25.63 -17.85
C GLY A 190 2.81 -25.03 -19.17
N GLY A 191 4.02 -24.48 -19.19
CA GLY A 191 4.62 -23.82 -20.35
C GLY A 191 4.03 -22.44 -20.71
N ARG A 192 2.96 -21.98 -20.03
CA ARG A 192 2.33 -20.67 -20.29
C ARG A 192 2.79 -19.64 -19.28
N ARG A 193 2.99 -18.42 -19.77
CA ARG A 193 3.29 -17.23 -18.97
C ARG A 193 1.99 -16.52 -18.61
N VAL A 194 1.79 -16.24 -17.32
CA VAL A 194 0.59 -15.60 -16.78
C VAL A 194 1.03 -14.41 -15.93
N HIS A 195 0.40 -13.24 -16.14
CA HIS A 195 0.62 -12.09 -15.27
C HIS A 195 -0.29 -12.19 -14.04
N GLU A 196 0.28 -12.12 -12.84
CA GLU A 196 -0.46 -12.19 -11.59
C GLU A 196 0.02 -11.12 -10.60
N GLU A 197 -0.81 -10.85 -9.59
CA GLU A 197 -0.44 -10.04 -8.44
C GLU A 197 -0.59 -10.86 -7.17
N TRP A 198 0.42 -10.77 -6.31
CA TRP A 198 0.42 -11.44 -5.00
C TRP A 198 0.55 -10.41 -3.88
N LEU A 199 -0.13 -10.68 -2.77
CA LEU A 199 -0.01 -9.89 -1.55
C LEU A 199 1.01 -10.51 -0.60
N TYR A 200 1.94 -9.69 -0.12
CA TYR A 200 2.91 -10.07 0.90
C TYR A 200 2.84 -9.08 2.07
N ASN A 201 2.65 -9.59 3.29
CA ASN A 201 2.74 -8.84 4.54
C ASN A 201 4.19 -8.43 4.89
N VAL A 202 4.66 -7.38 4.21
CA VAL A 202 6.00 -6.81 4.37
C VAL A 202 6.12 -6.10 5.71
N ARG A 203 7.35 -5.97 6.20
CA ARG A 203 7.65 -5.11 7.35
C ARG A 203 7.83 -3.66 6.91
N ALA A 204 7.49 -2.71 7.78
CA ALA A 204 8.00 -1.34 7.67
C ALA A 204 9.55 -1.35 7.68
N LEU A 205 10.19 -0.44 6.94
CA LEU A 205 11.64 -0.45 6.75
C LEU A 205 12.40 0.27 7.87
N VAL A 206 12.02 -0.01 9.12
CA VAL A 206 12.68 0.49 10.34
C VAL A 206 13.36 -0.64 11.10
N GLY A 207 14.36 -0.28 11.93
CA GLY A 207 15.15 -1.24 12.69
C GLY A 207 14.31 -2.10 13.64
N ASN A 208 13.26 -1.52 14.21
CA ASN A 208 12.38 -2.16 15.19
C ASN A 208 11.46 -3.21 14.55
N SER A 209 11.17 -3.09 13.25
CA SER A 209 10.31 -4.04 12.54
C SER A 209 11.05 -5.31 12.08
N TYR A 210 12.34 -5.46 12.39
CA TYR A 210 13.05 -6.69 12.10
C TYR A 210 12.51 -7.84 12.96
N PRO A 211 12.28 -9.02 12.36
CA PRO A 211 11.86 -10.19 13.13
C PRO A 211 12.88 -10.53 14.22
N ASP A 212 12.39 -10.73 15.43
CA ASP A 212 13.19 -11.13 16.59
C ASP A 212 12.43 -12.17 17.41
N LEU A 213 12.83 -13.43 17.22
CA LEU A 213 12.19 -14.59 17.85
C LEU A 213 12.95 -15.06 19.10
N ARG A 214 13.89 -14.28 19.63
CA ARG A 214 14.62 -14.67 20.85
C ARG A 214 13.72 -14.76 22.07
N ARG A 215 12.72 -13.86 22.16
CA ARG A 215 11.70 -13.90 23.22
C ARG A 215 10.83 -15.14 23.09
N LEU A 216 10.38 -15.44 21.85
CA LEU A 216 9.68 -16.68 21.53
C LEU A 216 10.49 -17.89 21.97
N GLU A 217 11.75 -18.03 21.53
CA GLU A 217 12.60 -19.17 21.90
C GLU A 217 12.78 -19.27 23.43
N SER A 218 13.08 -18.17 24.11
CA SER A 218 13.26 -18.14 25.57
C SER A 218 12.00 -18.59 26.32
N ASP A 219 10.84 -18.06 25.96
CA ASP A 219 9.58 -18.38 26.63
C ASP A 219 9.09 -19.80 26.27
N ALA A 220 9.37 -20.24 25.04
CA ALA A 220 8.93 -21.52 24.49
C ALA A 220 9.61 -22.72 25.17
N TRP A 221 10.92 -22.64 25.46
CA TRP A 221 11.66 -23.76 26.04
C TRP A 221 11.20 -24.17 27.44
N ALA A 222 10.46 -23.31 28.14
CA ALA A 222 9.84 -23.63 29.43
C ALA A 222 8.48 -24.34 29.29
N LYS A 223 8.00 -24.63 28.06
CA LYS A 223 6.67 -25.18 27.78
C LYS A 223 6.74 -26.61 27.24
N SER A 224 5.72 -27.41 27.54
CA SER A 224 5.63 -28.83 27.16
C SER A 224 5.51 -29.11 25.66
N GLY A 225 5.11 -28.11 24.85
CA GLY A 225 4.91 -28.26 23.40
C GLY A 225 6.17 -28.12 22.55
N PHE A 226 7.23 -27.50 23.08
CA PHE A 226 8.47 -27.26 22.34
C PHE A 226 9.55 -28.25 22.77
N ARG A 227 10.15 -28.94 21.81
CA ARG A 227 11.13 -30.01 22.06
C ARG A 227 12.44 -29.70 21.34
N ARG A 228 13.55 -30.13 21.95
CA ARG A 228 14.89 -30.04 21.36
C ARG A 228 15.76 -31.24 21.74
N ALA A 229 16.62 -31.65 20.83
CA ALA A 229 17.62 -32.70 21.06
C ALA A 229 18.94 -32.30 20.40
N ARG A 230 20.07 -32.53 21.08
CA ARG A 230 21.40 -32.23 20.51
C ARG A 230 21.73 -33.18 19.37
N VAL A 231 22.29 -32.63 18.30
CA VAL A 231 22.85 -33.40 17.18
C VAL A 231 23.89 -32.57 16.44
N GLY A 232 25.01 -33.17 16.10
CA GLY A 232 26.10 -32.46 15.43
C GLY A 232 26.64 -31.32 16.30
N ARG A 233 26.86 -30.16 15.67
CA ARG A 233 27.25 -28.92 16.37
C ARG A 233 26.06 -28.09 16.86
N SER A 234 24.84 -28.61 16.74
CA SER A 234 23.61 -27.87 16.95
C SER A 234 22.54 -28.78 17.56
N GLU A 235 21.30 -28.57 17.17
CA GLU A 235 20.14 -29.30 17.67
C GLU A 235 19.11 -29.57 16.57
N ALA A 236 18.27 -30.57 16.82
CA ALA A 236 16.98 -30.73 16.21
C ALA A 236 15.94 -30.08 17.13
N THR A 237 14.96 -29.39 16.57
CA THR A 237 13.87 -28.74 17.33
C THR A 237 12.53 -29.10 16.72
N LEU A 238 11.50 -29.24 17.55
CA LEU A 238 10.15 -29.58 17.09
C LEU A 238 9.07 -28.86 17.89
N VAL A 239 8.05 -28.38 17.18
CA VAL A 239 6.77 -27.93 17.73
C VAL A 239 5.66 -28.22 16.73
N THR A 240 4.44 -28.49 17.19
CA THR A 240 3.29 -28.60 16.28
C THR A 240 2.89 -27.21 15.76
N CYS A 241 2.40 -27.11 14.52
CA CYS A 241 1.88 -25.87 13.96
C CYS A 241 0.77 -25.27 14.84
N PRO A 242 -0.21 -26.04 15.37
CA PRO A 242 -1.20 -25.52 16.32
C PRO A 242 -0.59 -24.97 17.63
N ASP A 243 0.42 -25.62 18.19
CA ASP A 243 1.05 -25.14 19.44
C ASP A 243 1.86 -23.86 19.19
N MET A 244 2.58 -23.77 18.06
CA MET A 244 3.28 -22.55 17.63
C MET A 244 2.28 -21.41 17.41
N ASP A 245 1.16 -21.70 16.75
CA ASP A 245 0.09 -20.75 16.49
C ASP A 245 -0.47 -20.16 17.79
N ARG A 246 -0.93 -21.02 18.70
CA ARG A 246 -1.46 -20.62 20.01
C ARG A 246 -0.45 -19.78 20.77
N PHE A 247 0.80 -20.25 20.85
CA PHE A 247 1.83 -19.61 21.66
C PHE A 247 2.19 -18.21 21.14
N CYS A 248 2.38 -18.06 19.83
CA CYS A 248 2.67 -16.77 19.22
C CYS A 248 1.47 -15.81 19.31
N THR A 249 0.23 -16.28 19.10
CA THR A 249 -0.96 -15.45 19.29
C THR A 249 -1.09 -14.96 20.74
N GLU A 250 -0.87 -15.81 21.73
CA GLU A 250 -0.86 -15.39 23.14
C GLU A 250 0.24 -14.36 23.42
N GLY A 251 1.43 -14.55 22.85
CA GLY A 251 2.53 -13.60 22.93
C GLY A 251 2.19 -12.23 22.34
N ILE A 252 1.68 -12.20 21.11
CA ILE A 252 1.28 -10.98 20.39
C ILE A 252 0.13 -10.25 21.11
N ARG A 253 -0.85 -10.98 21.65
CA ARG A 253 -1.96 -10.37 22.39
C ARG A 253 -1.52 -9.71 23.70
N ARG A 254 -0.46 -10.24 24.34
CA ARG A 254 0.16 -9.60 25.51
C ARG A 254 1.02 -8.40 25.12
N ASP A 255 1.74 -8.52 24.01
CA ASP A 255 2.62 -7.49 23.48
C ASP A 255 2.62 -7.55 21.95
N PRO A 256 1.99 -6.59 21.25
CA PRO A 256 1.94 -6.60 19.79
C PRO A 256 3.31 -6.62 19.10
N TRP A 257 4.40 -6.31 19.82
CA TRP A 257 5.79 -6.33 19.36
C TRP A 257 6.55 -7.60 19.77
N TYR A 258 5.85 -8.64 20.21
CA TYR A 258 6.44 -9.87 20.75
C TYR A 258 7.47 -10.55 19.82
N LEU A 259 7.23 -10.50 18.51
CA LEU A 259 8.04 -11.15 17.48
C LEU A 259 8.94 -10.18 16.69
N ALA A 260 9.05 -8.94 17.16
CA ALA A 260 9.83 -7.88 16.53
C ALA A 260 10.88 -7.30 17.47
N ARG A 261 11.86 -6.62 16.89
CA ARG A 261 12.94 -5.97 17.63
C ARG A 261 12.38 -4.75 18.40
N GLY A 262 12.37 -4.82 19.72
CA GLY A 262 11.88 -3.73 20.56
C GLY A 262 12.77 -2.47 20.57
N PRO A 263 12.32 -1.38 21.24
CA PRO A 263 10.99 -1.17 21.81
C PRO A 263 9.93 -0.86 20.73
N ALA A 264 8.65 -0.81 21.13
CA ALA A 264 7.58 -0.33 20.27
C ALA A 264 7.85 1.12 19.82
N VAL A 265 7.56 1.43 18.56
CA VAL A 265 7.71 2.77 17.97
C VAL A 265 6.53 3.10 17.07
N ASP A 266 6.34 4.38 16.77
CA ASP A 266 5.51 4.76 15.63
C ASP A 266 6.30 4.51 14.34
N VAL A 267 6.08 3.35 13.72
CA VAL A 267 6.81 2.93 12.51
C VAL A 267 6.65 3.92 11.34
N ALA A 268 5.54 4.66 11.25
CA ALA A 268 5.34 5.62 10.16
C ALA A 268 6.21 6.87 10.34
N GLU A 269 6.37 7.33 11.58
CA GLU A 269 7.23 8.47 11.92
C GLU A 269 8.71 8.06 11.86
N GLU A 270 9.05 6.89 12.39
CA GLU A 270 10.42 6.36 12.39
C GLU A 270 10.92 6.14 10.95
N GLU A 271 10.08 5.57 10.08
CA GLU A 271 10.46 5.33 8.67
C GLU A 271 10.62 6.64 7.90
N LEU A 272 9.73 7.61 8.13
CA LEU A 272 9.83 8.95 7.54
C LEU A 272 11.11 9.67 8.00
N SER A 273 11.40 9.62 9.30
CA SER A 273 12.62 10.21 9.90
C SER A 273 13.88 9.60 9.30
N ALA A 274 13.95 8.27 9.22
CA ALA A 274 15.11 7.54 8.71
C ALA A 274 15.36 7.75 7.20
N ARG A 275 14.32 8.06 6.41
CA ARG A 275 14.40 8.24 4.95
C ARG A 275 14.44 9.71 4.52
N GLY A 276 14.46 10.63 5.47
CA GLY A 276 14.48 12.06 5.25
C GLY A 276 13.10 12.62 4.89
N SER A 277 12.74 13.72 5.54
CA SER A 277 11.54 14.51 5.23
C SER A 277 11.66 15.14 3.83
N PRO A 278 10.57 15.45 3.11
CA PRO A 278 10.63 16.32 1.94
C PRO A 278 11.39 17.63 2.26
N VAL A 279 12.06 18.17 1.24
CA VAL A 279 12.99 19.32 1.28
C VAL A 279 12.60 20.38 2.33
N PRO A 280 13.50 20.75 3.27
CA PRO A 280 13.24 21.79 4.27
C PRO A 280 12.74 23.09 3.61
N GLY A 281 11.63 23.63 4.12
CA GLY A 281 11.00 24.86 3.61
C GLY A 281 9.85 24.66 2.61
N ARG A 282 9.69 23.46 2.00
CA ARG A 282 8.48 23.10 1.24
C ARG A 282 7.40 22.58 2.20
N GLY A 283 6.52 23.45 2.70
CA GLY A 283 5.42 23.03 3.59
C GLY A 283 4.98 24.04 4.64
N VAL A 284 5.66 25.19 4.74
CA VAL A 284 5.17 26.31 5.56
C VAL A 284 4.25 27.16 4.70
N VAL A 285 2.96 27.10 5.00
CA VAL A 285 1.95 27.94 4.37
C VAL A 285 1.65 29.08 5.33
N SER A 286 1.99 30.31 4.93
CA SER A 286 1.59 31.52 5.66
C SER A 286 0.37 32.12 4.96
N LEU A 287 -0.78 32.05 5.62
CA LEU A 287 -2.02 32.68 5.16
C LEU A 287 -2.39 33.82 6.11
N ALA A 288 -2.82 34.94 5.54
CA ALA A 288 -3.49 35.97 6.33
C ALA A 288 -4.81 35.40 6.90
N PRO A 289 -5.24 35.81 8.11
CA PRO A 289 -6.49 35.31 8.71
C PRO A 289 -7.74 35.51 7.85
N ASP A 290 -7.73 36.53 6.99
CA ASP A 290 -8.79 36.94 6.07
C ASP A 290 -8.47 36.61 4.59
N ALA A 291 -7.48 35.76 4.34
CA ALA A 291 -7.07 35.39 2.98
C ALA A 291 -8.28 34.89 2.17
N GLY A 292 -8.51 35.55 1.02
CA GLY A 292 -9.56 35.16 0.09
C GLY A 292 -9.30 33.79 -0.56
N PRO A 293 -10.31 33.16 -1.19
CA PRO A 293 -10.19 31.82 -1.76
C PRO A 293 -9.01 31.66 -2.73
N HIS A 294 -8.78 32.63 -3.62
CA HIS A 294 -7.69 32.53 -4.60
C HIS A 294 -6.30 32.63 -3.93
N ALA A 295 -6.14 33.45 -2.89
CA ALA A 295 -4.89 33.53 -2.14
C ALA A 295 -4.58 32.21 -1.41
N ILE A 296 -5.61 31.58 -0.83
CA ILE A 296 -5.49 30.24 -0.23
C ILE A 296 -5.07 29.21 -1.29
N LEU A 297 -5.72 29.20 -2.45
CA LEU A 297 -5.39 28.31 -3.56
C LEU A 297 -3.94 28.49 -4.02
N ALA A 298 -3.50 29.73 -4.25
CA ALA A 298 -2.16 30.05 -4.73
C ALA A 298 -1.06 29.69 -3.72
N ALA A 299 -1.34 29.79 -2.42
CA ALA A 299 -0.39 29.39 -1.38
C ALA A 299 -0.28 27.85 -1.22
N LEU A 300 -1.35 27.12 -1.54
CA LEU A 300 -1.44 25.67 -1.35
C LEU A 300 -1.04 24.87 -2.60
N SER A 301 -1.32 25.37 -3.82
CA SER A 301 -1.04 24.63 -5.06
C SER A 301 0.44 24.26 -5.28
N PRO A 302 1.45 25.04 -4.82
CA PRO A 302 2.86 24.67 -5.00
C PRO A 302 3.31 23.54 -4.08
N LEU A 303 2.49 23.17 -3.09
CA LEU A 303 2.84 22.09 -2.16
C LEU A 303 2.94 20.75 -2.93
N PRO A 304 3.89 19.89 -2.55
CA PRO A 304 4.01 18.55 -3.12
C PRO A 304 2.93 17.60 -2.56
N ALA A 305 1.66 18.00 -2.68
CA ALA A 305 0.50 17.30 -2.13
C ALA A 305 0.23 16.03 -2.96
N GLN A 306 0.72 14.90 -2.49
CA GLN A 306 0.54 13.57 -3.11
C GLN A 306 -0.18 12.67 -2.11
N PRO A 307 -0.85 11.57 -2.52
CA PRO A 307 -1.51 10.68 -1.58
C PRO A 307 -0.60 10.29 -0.41
N LEU A 308 -1.09 10.51 0.82
CA LEU A 308 -0.39 10.26 2.09
C LEU A 308 0.88 11.10 2.34
N ALA A 309 1.22 12.07 1.49
CA ALA A 309 2.38 12.93 1.68
C ALA A 309 2.17 13.90 2.86
N PRO A 310 3.23 14.28 3.59
CA PRO A 310 3.14 15.29 4.66
C PRO A 310 2.49 16.61 4.21
N ALA A 311 2.69 16.99 2.94
CA ALA A 311 2.08 18.17 2.34
C ALA A 311 0.54 18.13 2.33
N CYS A 312 -0.08 16.94 2.24
CA CYS A 312 -1.54 16.83 2.39
C CYS A 312 -1.98 17.24 3.80
N GLU A 313 -1.23 16.89 4.84
CA GLU A 313 -1.54 17.31 6.21
C GLU A 313 -1.43 18.82 6.38
N THR A 314 -0.42 19.46 5.76
CA THR A 314 -0.33 20.92 5.70
C THR A 314 -1.55 21.54 5.02
N THR A 315 -1.96 21.01 3.87
CA THR A 315 -3.17 21.47 3.15
C THR A 315 -4.42 21.32 4.01
N LEU A 316 -4.61 20.17 4.67
CA LEU A 316 -5.74 19.91 5.56
C LEU A 316 -5.77 20.89 6.73
N LYS A 317 -4.63 21.12 7.40
CA LYS A 317 -4.49 22.08 8.51
C LYS A 317 -4.82 23.50 8.06
N ALA A 318 -4.32 23.93 6.90
CA ALA A 318 -4.57 25.27 6.36
C ALA A 318 -6.05 25.49 6.00
N LEU A 319 -6.67 24.53 5.31
CA LEU A 319 -8.09 24.62 4.93
C LEU A 319 -9.01 24.60 6.16
N CYS A 320 -8.66 23.81 7.17
CA CYS A 320 -9.46 23.66 8.39
C CYS A 320 -9.12 24.64 9.51
N ALA A 321 -8.22 25.60 9.27
CA ALA A 321 -7.85 26.59 10.28
C ALA A 321 -9.11 27.34 10.77
N GLY A 322 -9.31 27.34 12.09
CA GLY A 322 -10.47 27.95 12.75
C GLY A 322 -11.78 27.17 12.63
N LEU A 323 -11.80 25.98 12.01
CA LEU A 323 -12.98 25.12 11.92
C LEU A 323 -12.95 24.02 13.00
N PRO A 324 -14.12 23.56 13.49
CA PRO A 324 -14.21 22.44 14.43
C PRO A 324 -13.97 21.12 13.69
N SER A 325 -12.71 20.83 13.35
CA SER A 325 -12.33 19.68 12.54
C SER A 325 -11.88 18.49 13.38
N ARG A 326 -12.07 17.29 12.83
CA ARG A 326 -11.52 16.04 13.37
C ARG A 326 -10.80 15.28 12.27
N THR A 327 -9.54 14.93 12.50
CA THR A 327 -8.78 14.08 11.57
C THR A 327 -8.81 12.63 12.06
N LEU A 328 -9.16 11.73 11.16
CA LEU A 328 -9.08 10.29 11.34
C LEU A 328 -8.00 9.76 10.41
N SER A 329 -7.26 8.72 10.81
CA SER A 329 -6.23 8.11 9.96
C SER A 329 -6.28 6.58 9.98
N THR A 330 -5.75 5.99 8.91
CA THR A 330 -5.62 4.53 8.75
C THR A 330 -4.27 4.18 8.13
N PRO A 331 -3.64 3.07 8.54
CA PRO A 331 -2.32 2.72 8.03
C PRO A 331 -2.35 2.26 6.57
N THR A 332 -1.20 2.42 5.89
CA THR A 332 -0.88 1.73 4.64
C THR A 332 -1.20 0.23 4.74
N GLY A 333 -1.71 -0.35 3.65
CA GLY A 333 -2.12 -1.75 3.59
C GLY A 333 -3.51 -2.04 4.18
N THR A 334 -4.20 -1.06 4.76
CA THR A 334 -5.60 -1.26 5.18
C THR A 334 -6.47 -1.60 3.97
N ARG A 335 -7.31 -2.64 4.08
CA ARG A 335 -8.27 -3.04 3.05
C ARG A 335 -9.53 -2.16 3.08
N VAL A 336 -9.79 -1.45 1.98
CA VAL A 336 -10.98 -0.63 1.76
C VAL A 336 -11.68 -1.11 0.50
N GLY A 337 -12.74 -1.92 0.66
CA GLY A 337 -13.33 -2.66 -0.45
C GLY A 337 -12.31 -3.60 -1.10
N GLY A 338 -12.18 -3.54 -2.43
CA GLY A 338 -11.18 -4.31 -3.19
C GLY A 338 -9.77 -3.70 -3.24
N ALA A 339 -9.57 -2.51 -2.66
CA ALA A 339 -8.31 -1.77 -2.72
C ALA A 339 -7.54 -1.82 -1.39
N LEU A 340 -6.24 -1.54 -1.47
CA LEU A 340 -5.40 -1.30 -0.31
C LEU A 340 -5.10 0.20 -0.22
N VAL A 341 -5.08 0.74 1.00
CA VAL A 341 -4.47 2.04 1.25
C VAL A 341 -3.00 1.96 0.82
N PRO A 342 -2.54 2.82 -0.09
CA PRO A 342 -1.22 2.65 -0.69
C PRO A 342 -0.11 3.06 0.28
N GLU A 343 1.14 2.80 -0.10
CA GLU A 343 2.31 3.34 0.59
C GLU A 343 2.37 4.86 0.44
N ARG A 344 2.92 5.55 1.43
CA ARG A 344 3.27 6.97 1.29
C ARG A 344 4.39 7.09 0.27
N TRP A 345 4.18 7.83 -0.80
CA TRP A 345 5.24 8.15 -1.74
C TRP A 345 5.81 9.54 -1.42
N ILE A 346 7.13 9.65 -1.39
CA ILE A 346 7.84 10.93 -1.29
C ILE A 346 8.84 11.04 -2.44
N CYS A 347 8.91 12.22 -3.04
CA CYS A 347 9.94 12.57 -4.02
C CYS A 347 10.71 13.79 -3.50
N ARG A 348 11.95 13.55 -3.07
CA ARG A 348 12.83 14.58 -2.50
C ARG A 348 13.46 15.43 -3.60
N ASP A 349 13.89 14.78 -4.67
CA ASP A 349 14.50 15.44 -5.82
C ASP A 349 14.22 14.64 -7.11
N ALA A 350 14.22 15.32 -8.25
CA ALA A 350 14.25 14.70 -9.55
C ALA A 350 14.95 15.63 -10.55
N SER A 351 15.77 15.07 -11.42
CA SER A 351 16.50 15.84 -12.43
C SER A 351 16.77 15.04 -13.69
N LEU A 352 16.82 15.77 -14.79
CA LEU A 352 17.35 15.33 -16.08
C LEU A 352 18.53 16.22 -16.41
N ALA A 353 19.71 15.65 -16.59
CA ALA A 353 20.92 16.36 -16.99
C ALA A 353 21.57 15.67 -18.19
N ARG A 354 22.36 16.41 -18.98
CA ARG A 354 23.27 15.77 -19.93
C ARG A 354 24.43 15.13 -19.17
N ALA A 355 24.99 14.06 -19.73
CA ALA A 355 26.09 13.34 -19.08
C ALA A 355 27.40 14.15 -19.03
N ASP A 356 27.59 15.09 -19.97
CA ASP A 356 28.71 16.05 -20.00
C ASP A 356 28.49 17.26 -19.09
N GLY A 357 27.35 17.33 -18.40
CA GLY A 357 26.99 18.39 -17.47
C GLY A 357 25.83 19.26 -17.99
N GLY A 358 25.21 20.01 -17.08
CA GLY A 358 24.05 20.86 -17.38
C GLY A 358 22.71 20.19 -17.07
N VAL A 359 22.03 20.72 -16.05
CA VAL A 359 20.67 20.31 -15.69
C VAL A 359 19.69 20.91 -16.69
N LEU A 360 18.90 20.06 -17.33
CA LEU A 360 17.87 20.44 -18.29
C LEU A 360 16.52 20.63 -17.62
N LEU A 361 16.16 19.74 -16.70
CA LEU A 361 14.92 19.78 -15.92
C LEU A 361 15.21 19.44 -14.47
N SER A 362 14.46 20.07 -13.56
CA SER A 362 14.56 19.83 -12.12
C SER A 362 13.18 19.85 -11.48
N LEU A 363 13.00 19.08 -10.39
CA LEU A 363 11.79 19.09 -9.59
C LEU A 363 11.54 20.46 -8.92
N SER A 364 12.59 21.25 -8.73
CA SER A 364 12.48 22.63 -8.23
C SER A 364 11.76 23.55 -9.20
N SER A 365 12.00 23.40 -10.51
CA SER A 365 11.39 24.24 -11.55
C SER A 365 10.11 23.64 -12.14
N GLN A 366 9.94 22.32 -12.08
CA GLN A 366 8.78 21.62 -12.60
C GLN A 366 8.27 20.60 -11.57
N PRO A 367 7.23 20.93 -10.77
CA PRO A 367 6.68 20.04 -9.74
C PRO A 367 6.14 18.71 -10.27
N LEU A 368 5.75 18.67 -11.56
CA LEU A 368 5.24 17.45 -12.20
C LEU A 368 6.35 16.60 -12.84
N LEU A 369 7.63 16.97 -12.69
CA LEU A 369 8.74 16.33 -13.41
C LEU A 369 8.83 14.81 -13.17
N ALA A 370 8.71 14.34 -11.94
CA ALA A 370 8.68 12.91 -11.67
C ALA A 370 7.22 12.44 -11.68
N SER A 371 6.91 11.40 -12.45
CA SER A 371 5.59 10.78 -12.39
C SER A 371 5.33 10.23 -10.99
N PHE A 372 4.11 10.40 -10.48
CA PHE A 372 3.73 9.92 -9.15
C PHE A 372 4.04 8.43 -9.01
N TYR A 373 4.48 8.03 -7.81
CA TYR A 373 4.86 6.65 -7.52
C TYR A 373 6.09 6.12 -8.27
N SER A 374 6.82 6.95 -9.04
CA SER A 374 8.09 6.52 -9.64
C SER A 374 9.06 5.98 -8.61
N ALA A 375 9.65 4.83 -8.89
CA ALA A 375 10.78 4.26 -8.14
C ALA A 375 12.01 5.18 -8.21
N ALA A 376 12.86 5.08 -7.18
CA ALA A 376 14.12 5.81 -7.16
C ALA A 376 15.06 5.30 -8.26
N CYS A 377 15.78 6.19 -8.91
CA CYS A 377 16.79 5.83 -9.89
C CYS A 377 17.93 6.83 -9.94
N ASP A 378 19.14 6.36 -10.24
CA ASP A 378 20.27 7.17 -10.68
C ASP A 378 20.96 6.41 -11.82
N THR A 379 20.65 6.79 -13.05
CA THR A 379 21.07 6.03 -14.23
C THR A 379 21.45 6.96 -15.37
N THR A 380 22.24 6.44 -16.31
CA THR A 380 22.60 7.12 -17.55
C THR A 380 22.06 6.36 -18.74
N LEU A 381 21.19 7.00 -19.52
CA LEU A 381 20.57 6.45 -20.71
C LEU A 381 21.07 7.19 -21.96
N ASP A 382 20.97 6.56 -23.12
CA ASP A 382 21.00 7.29 -24.38
C ASP A 382 19.64 7.97 -24.65
N LEU A 383 19.55 8.74 -25.74
CA LEU A 383 18.32 9.45 -26.08
C LEU A 383 17.13 8.50 -26.32
N ALA A 384 17.36 7.32 -26.89
CA ALA A 384 16.29 6.36 -27.18
C ALA A 384 15.71 5.77 -25.89
N GLY A 385 16.58 5.32 -24.98
CA GLY A 385 16.20 4.85 -23.66
C GLY A 385 15.53 5.93 -22.82
N LEU A 386 16.01 7.17 -22.89
CA LEU A 386 15.36 8.30 -22.23
C LEU A 386 13.95 8.53 -22.79
N ARG A 387 13.77 8.59 -24.12
CA ARG A 387 12.47 8.80 -24.75
C ARG A 387 11.44 7.75 -24.37
N ALA A 388 11.85 6.49 -24.22
CA ALA A 388 10.97 5.42 -23.74
C ALA A 388 10.48 5.62 -22.29
N ARG A 389 11.11 6.52 -21.54
CA ARG A 389 10.80 6.88 -20.14
C ARG A 389 10.29 8.30 -19.98
N LEU A 390 10.06 9.03 -21.08
CA LEU A 390 9.45 10.36 -21.05
C LEU A 390 7.95 10.26 -21.29
N ARG A 391 7.18 10.91 -20.41
CA ARG A 391 5.75 11.13 -20.60
C ARG A 391 5.53 12.57 -21.03
N THR A 392 4.87 12.75 -22.17
CA THR A 392 4.52 14.07 -22.71
C THR A 392 3.01 14.18 -22.87
N HIS A 393 2.53 15.42 -23.00
CA HIS A 393 1.13 15.69 -23.32
C HIS A 393 1.02 16.24 -24.75
N PRO A 394 -0.07 15.93 -25.50
CA PRO A 394 -0.26 16.48 -26.85
C PRO A 394 -0.33 18.01 -26.91
N LEU A 395 -0.87 18.64 -25.86
CA LEU A 395 -0.91 20.10 -25.73
C LEU A 395 0.52 20.67 -25.56
N ARG A 396 0.95 21.51 -26.51
CA ARG A 396 2.26 22.17 -26.48
C ARG A 396 2.49 22.99 -25.22
N GLY A 397 3.72 23.01 -24.74
CA GLY A 397 4.12 23.65 -23.47
C GLY A 397 3.62 22.98 -22.18
N ALA A 398 2.72 21.99 -22.26
CA ALA A 398 2.14 21.35 -21.08
C ALA A 398 2.99 20.16 -20.58
N VAL A 399 3.24 20.09 -19.28
CA VAL A 399 3.85 18.92 -18.63
C VAL A 399 2.74 18.08 -18.00
N PRO A 400 2.61 16.78 -18.33
CA PRO A 400 1.51 15.96 -17.81
C PRO A 400 1.66 15.64 -16.32
N TYR A 401 0.53 15.59 -15.62
CA TYR A 401 0.36 14.92 -14.33
C TYR A 401 0.14 13.43 -14.62
N ALA A 402 1.13 12.60 -14.32
CA ALA A 402 1.09 11.16 -14.61
C ALA A 402 1.53 10.35 -13.40
N ALA A 403 0.98 9.14 -13.26
CA ALA A 403 1.32 8.20 -12.20
C ALA A 403 1.85 6.89 -12.79
N GLU A 404 2.81 6.27 -12.10
CA GLU A 404 3.25 4.91 -12.35
C GLU A 404 2.24 3.91 -11.80
N THR A 405 2.00 2.86 -12.56
CA THR A 405 1.13 1.73 -12.18
C THR A 405 1.93 0.53 -11.70
N ASP A 406 3.21 0.45 -12.05
CA ASP A 406 4.15 -0.55 -11.56
C ASP A 406 5.08 0.09 -10.52
N HIS A 407 5.14 -0.50 -9.33
CA HIS A 407 5.99 -0.07 -8.21
C HIS A 407 7.51 -0.09 -8.51
N LEU A 408 7.95 -0.81 -9.54
CA LEU A 408 9.34 -0.80 -10.02
C LEU A 408 9.54 0.17 -11.20
N GLY A 409 8.45 0.70 -11.75
CA GLY A 409 8.44 1.66 -12.84
C GLY A 409 8.92 3.04 -12.41
N TRP A 410 9.40 3.80 -13.37
CA TRP A 410 9.70 5.21 -13.20
C TRP A 410 9.66 5.92 -14.55
N SER A 411 9.24 7.18 -14.54
CA SER A 411 9.31 8.05 -15.70
C SER A 411 9.44 9.52 -15.30
N LEU A 412 9.92 10.33 -16.25
CA LEU A 412 9.89 11.78 -16.15
C LEU A 412 8.82 12.37 -17.08
N CYS A 413 8.21 13.46 -16.65
CA CYS A 413 7.26 14.24 -17.43
C CYS A 413 7.92 15.53 -17.92
N CYS A 414 7.70 15.85 -19.20
CA CYS A 414 8.09 17.13 -19.77
C CYS A 414 7.11 17.54 -20.89
N SER A 415 7.27 18.74 -21.41
CA SER A 415 6.47 19.16 -22.57
C SER A 415 6.96 18.45 -23.82
N ALA A 416 6.06 18.30 -24.80
CA ALA A 416 6.43 17.77 -26.11
C ALA A 416 7.56 18.60 -26.75
N ASP A 417 7.52 19.93 -26.61
CA ASP A 417 8.56 20.84 -27.12
C ASP A 417 9.93 20.56 -26.49
N THR A 418 9.97 20.29 -25.18
CA THR A 418 11.21 19.93 -24.49
C THR A 418 11.74 18.58 -24.98
N ALA A 419 10.87 17.57 -25.10
CA ALA A 419 11.25 16.23 -25.56
C ALA A 419 11.78 16.23 -27.01
N GLU A 420 11.17 17.03 -27.89
CA GLU A 420 11.56 17.18 -29.29
C GLU A 420 12.93 17.87 -29.45
N ARG A 421 13.27 18.81 -28.56
CA ARG A 421 14.55 19.55 -28.58
C ARG A 421 15.75 18.77 -28.04
N LEU A 422 15.54 17.61 -27.42
CA LEU A 422 16.62 16.77 -26.90
C LEU A 422 17.52 16.30 -28.04
N GLN A 423 18.82 16.53 -27.89
CA GLN A 423 19.84 16.19 -28.89
C GLN A 423 20.36 14.76 -28.66
N PRO A 424 20.92 14.10 -29.69
CA PRO A 424 21.63 12.84 -29.50
C PRO A 424 22.73 12.99 -28.43
N GLY A 425 22.81 12.03 -27.52
CA GLY A 425 23.74 12.08 -26.40
C GLY A 425 23.34 11.17 -25.26
N ARG A 426 24.10 11.24 -24.17
CA ARG A 426 23.83 10.52 -22.93
C ARG A 426 23.23 11.46 -21.90
N TYR A 427 22.28 10.96 -21.14
CA TYR A 427 21.52 11.71 -20.17
C TYR A 427 21.55 11.01 -18.83
N ARG A 428 21.89 11.75 -17.77
CA ARG A 428 21.76 11.29 -16.41
C ARG A 428 20.35 11.63 -15.91
N VAL A 429 19.63 10.60 -15.47
CA VAL A 429 18.34 10.73 -14.82
C VAL A 429 18.51 10.38 -13.36
N ARG A 430 18.10 11.29 -12.47
CA ARG A 430 18.04 11.04 -11.04
C ARG A 430 16.61 11.28 -10.55
N ILE A 431 16.03 10.30 -9.89
CA ILE A 431 14.80 10.41 -9.12
C ILE A 431 15.13 9.93 -7.71
N ASP A 432 15.11 10.83 -6.75
CA ASP A 432 15.26 10.53 -5.34
C ASP A 432 13.88 10.43 -4.70
N SER A 433 13.30 9.23 -4.75
CA SER A 433 11.99 8.93 -4.19
C SER A 433 12.03 7.78 -3.18
N ALA A 434 10.94 7.60 -2.43
CA ALA A 434 10.74 6.43 -1.58
C ALA A 434 9.26 6.12 -1.40
N HIS A 435 8.94 4.83 -1.30
CA HIS A 435 7.65 4.31 -0.86
C HIS A 435 7.80 3.84 0.58
N LEU A 436 7.05 4.47 1.48
CA LEU A 436 7.18 4.30 2.92
C LEU A 436 5.87 3.79 3.51
N TYR A 437 5.96 3.10 4.64
CA TYR A 437 4.78 2.94 5.49
C TYR A 437 4.29 4.31 5.97
N GLY A 438 2.97 4.54 5.89
CA GLY A 438 2.36 5.81 6.25
C GLY A 438 0.92 5.65 6.70
N ARG A 439 0.23 6.78 6.77
CA ARG A 439 -1.18 6.84 7.12
C ARG A 439 -1.94 7.70 6.13
N MET A 440 -3.09 7.21 5.68
CA MET A 440 -4.08 8.00 4.94
C MET A 440 -4.96 8.72 5.93
N SER A 441 -5.10 10.03 5.76
CA SER A 441 -5.86 10.89 6.65
C SER A 441 -7.12 11.41 5.96
N VAL A 442 -8.21 11.44 6.71
CA VAL A 442 -9.47 12.09 6.33
C VAL A 442 -9.82 13.07 7.43
N THR A 443 -9.99 14.34 7.07
CA THR A 443 -10.45 15.37 8.00
C THR A 443 -11.91 15.66 7.74
N GLU A 444 -12.72 15.54 8.79
CA GLU A 444 -14.11 15.94 8.77
C GLU A 444 -14.31 17.29 9.44
N VAL A 445 -15.25 18.07 8.92
CA VAL A 445 -15.81 19.24 9.59
C VAL A 445 -17.33 19.11 9.53
N LEU A 446 -17.97 19.01 10.70
CA LEU A 446 -19.42 18.89 10.82
C LEU A 446 -20.01 20.23 11.25
N ALA A 447 -20.85 20.80 10.39
CA ALA A 447 -21.72 21.91 10.75
C ALA A 447 -23.10 21.34 11.10
N GLU A 448 -23.35 21.17 12.40
CA GLU A 448 -24.65 20.73 12.88
C GLU A 448 -25.72 21.80 12.64
N GLY A 449 -26.80 21.39 11.98
CA GLY A 449 -28.02 22.15 11.80
C GLY A 449 -29.11 21.73 12.78
N GLY A 450 -30.37 22.00 12.42
CA GLY A 450 -31.55 21.55 13.14
C GLY A 450 -32.09 20.19 12.68
N THR A 451 -31.41 19.50 11.75
CA THR A 451 -31.83 18.20 11.21
C THR A 451 -30.84 17.10 11.56
N ASP A 452 -31.32 15.89 11.84
CA ASP A 452 -30.44 14.74 12.02
C ASP A 452 -29.80 14.27 10.71
N ASP A 453 -30.49 14.45 9.59
CA ASP A 453 -29.99 14.11 8.26
C ASP A 453 -28.79 14.99 7.88
N VAL A 454 -27.82 14.43 7.15
CA VAL A 454 -26.56 15.09 6.77
C VAL A 454 -26.38 15.05 5.26
N ILE A 455 -25.98 16.19 4.67
CA ILE A 455 -25.45 16.25 3.30
C ILE A 455 -23.93 16.38 3.37
N ALA A 456 -23.22 15.44 2.75
CA ALA A 456 -21.77 15.42 2.77
C ALA A 456 -21.19 16.09 1.51
N LEU A 457 -20.20 16.96 1.69
CA LEU A 457 -19.33 17.48 0.66
C LEU A 457 -18.01 16.69 0.70
N SER A 458 -17.62 16.08 -0.40
CA SER A 458 -16.35 15.32 -0.50
C SER A 458 -15.37 16.08 -1.40
N VAL A 459 -14.17 16.33 -0.91
CA VAL A 459 -13.12 17.05 -1.66
C VAL A 459 -11.76 16.36 -1.55
N ARG A 460 -10.99 16.42 -2.63
CA ARG A 460 -9.66 15.81 -2.73
C ARG A 460 -8.56 16.84 -2.52
N THR A 461 -7.50 16.44 -1.80
CA THR A 461 -6.36 17.31 -1.46
C THR A 461 -5.00 16.71 -1.83
N ASP A 462 -4.97 15.80 -2.82
CA ASP A 462 -3.84 14.94 -3.18
C ASP A 462 -3.30 15.15 -4.59
N HIS A 463 -3.70 16.24 -5.25
CA HIS A 463 -3.22 16.59 -6.60
C HIS A 463 -2.14 17.68 -6.48
N CYS A 464 -0.88 17.25 -6.52
CA CYS A 464 0.31 18.10 -6.40
C CYS A 464 0.48 19.00 -7.62
N GLY A 465 0.79 20.28 -7.40
CA GLY A 465 1.16 21.19 -8.48
C GLY A 465 0.02 21.54 -9.44
N LEU A 466 -1.21 21.16 -9.10
CA LEU A 466 -2.42 21.48 -9.84
C LEU A 466 -3.33 22.39 -9.01
N ALA A 467 -4.07 23.27 -9.67
CA ALA A 467 -4.95 24.24 -9.03
C ALA A 467 -6.43 23.84 -9.13
N ASP A 468 -6.97 23.68 -10.33
CA ASP A 468 -8.41 23.44 -10.49
C ASP A 468 -8.80 21.97 -10.29
N ASP A 469 -7.96 21.03 -10.72
CA ASP A 469 -8.03 19.60 -10.39
C ASP A 469 -7.11 19.29 -9.18
N ALA A 470 -7.57 19.17 -7.95
CA ALA A 470 -8.94 19.36 -7.45
C ALA A 470 -9.01 20.43 -6.34
N LEU A 471 -7.89 21.14 -6.09
CA LEU A 471 -7.70 22.00 -4.93
C LEU A 471 -8.69 23.17 -4.87
N SER A 472 -9.10 23.71 -6.01
CA SER A 472 -10.12 24.76 -6.09
C SER A 472 -11.45 24.34 -5.47
N GLY A 473 -11.85 23.07 -5.62
CA GLY A 473 -13.03 22.50 -4.98
C GLY A 473 -12.89 22.43 -3.45
N ALA A 474 -11.74 22.00 -2.96
CA ALA A 474 -11.45 21.94 -1.53
C ALA A 474 -11.45 23.33 -0.88
N VAL A 475 -10.83 24.32 -1.54
CA VAL A 475 -10.84 25.71 -1.11
C VAL A 475 -12.25 26.28 -1.09
N ALA A 476 -13.02 26.08 -2.17
CA ALA A 476 -14.38 26.59 -2.26
C ALA A 476 -15.28 26.03 -1.15
N ALA A 477 -15.22 24.71 -0.92
CA ALA A 477 -16.01 24.04 0.11
C ALA A 477 -15.62 24.47 1.53
N ALA A 478 -14.32 24.56 1.83
CA ALA A 478 -13.85 25.01 3.15
C ALA A 478 -14.26 26.47 3.44
N CYS A 479 -14.11 27.38 2.48
CA CYS A 479 -14.54 28.77 2.62
C CYS A 479 -16.06 28.91 2.80
N ALA A 480 -16.85 28.16 2.02
CA ALA A 480 -18.30 28.17 2.14
C ALA A 480 -18.76 27.64 3.51
N LEU A 481 -18.15 26.55 3.99
CA LEU A 481 -18.47 25.99 5.30
C LEU A 481 -18.05 26.92 6.45
N ARG A 482 -16.92 27.62 6.33
CA ARG A 482 -16.51 28.64 7.31
C ARG A 482 -17.57 29.74 7.44
N ARG A 483 -18.10 30.24 6.32
CA ARG A 483 -19.20 31.22 6.34
C ARG A 483 -20.46 30.67 6.98
N ARG A 484 -20.79 29.40 6.69
CA ARG A 484 -21.95 28.72 7.29
C ARG A 484 -21.84 28.61 8.82
N LEU A 485 -20.66 28.28 9.33
CA LEU A 485 -20.39 28.15 10.76
C LEU A 485 -20.28 29.48 11.49
N ALA A 486 -19.90 30.56 10.79
CA ALA A 486 -19.92 31.92 11.34
C ALA A 486 -21.33 32.54 11.40
N GLY A 487 -22.28 31.98 10.65
CA GLY A 487 -23.69 32.40 10.67
C GLY A 487 -24.47 31.83 11.86
N ALA A 488 -25.78 32.11 11.90
CA ALA A 488 -26.65 31.58 12.94
C ALA A 488 -26.80 30.04 12.83
N PRO A 489 -26.83 29.32 13.97
CA PRO A 489 -27.11 27.88 13.98
C PRO A 489 -28.55 27.59 13.52
N GLY A 490 -28.78 26.38 13.00
CA GLY A 490 -30.05 25.94 12.40
C GLY A 490 -29.87 25.39 10.99
N GLY A 491 -30.93 24.94 10.31
CA GLY A 491 -30.87 24.45 8.92
C GLY A 491 -30.48 22.98 8.74
N GLN A 492 -30.07 22.59 7.53
CA GLN A 492 -29.58 21.26 7.18
C GLN A 492 -28.17 21.03 7.77
N SER A 493 -27.92 19.86 8.38
CA SER A 493 -26.56 19.49 8.79
C SER A 493 -25.67 19.19 7.59
N LEU A 494 -24.45 19.74 7.59
CA LEU A 494 -23.49 19.62 6.51
C LEU A 494 -22.18 19.02 7.01
N LEU A 495 -21.61 18.09 6.25
CA LEU A 495 -20.35 17.42 6.57
C LEU A 495 -19.35 17.65 5.44
N LEU A 496 -18.24 18.32 5.71
CA LEU A 496 -17.12 18.38 4.77
C LEU A 496 -16.12 17.27 5.06
N LEU A 497 -15.87 16.42 4.08
CA LEU A 497 -14.84 15.39 4.09
C LEU A 497 -13.69 15.83 3.19
N LEU A 498 -12.54 16.12 3.78
CA LEU A 498 -11.30 16.37 3.07
C LEU A 498 -10.41 15.13 3.14
N SER A 499 -10.07 14.56 2.00
CA SER A 499 -9.31 13.31 1.94
C SER A 499 -8.20 13.32 0.89
N SER A 500 -7.17 12.52 1.16
CA SER A 500 -6.22 12.11 0.12
C SER A 500 -6.74 10.86 -0.61
N GLY A 501 -6.92 10.96 -1.92
CA GLY A 501 -7.35 9.86 -2.77
C GLY A 501 -8.85 9.51 -2.66
N PRO A 502 -9.37 8.73 -3.62
CA PRO A 502 -10.78 8.31 -3.66
C PRO A 502 -11.12 7.25 -2.60
N LEU A 503 -10.12 6.66 -1.93
CA LEU A 503 -10.32 5.68 -0.86
C LEU A 503 -10.66 6.31 0.49
N GLY A 504 -10.34 7.59 0.67
CA GLY A 504 -10.57 8.31 1.93
C GLY A 504 -12.04 8.30 2.37
N PRO A 505 -12.97 8.78 1.53
CA PRO A 505 -14.39 8.81 1.88
C PRO A 505 -14.92 7.40 2.18
N ALA A 506 -14.60 6.41 1.35
CA ALA A 506 -14.98 5.02 1.54
C ALA A 506 -14.56 4.43 2.89
N TRP A 507 -13.30 4.68 3.26
CA TRP A 507 -12.80 4.27 4.55
C TRP A 507 -13.52 5.01 5.69
N TRP A 508 -13.75 6.32 5.54
CA TRP A 508 -14.44 7.14 6.52
C TRP A 508 -15.85 6.60 6.84
N PHE A 509 -16.62 6.20 5.81
CA PHE A 509 -17.98 5.63 6.01
C PHE A 509 -17.98 4.40 6.91
N ARG A 510 -16.90 3.60 6.87
CA ARG A 510 -16.71 2.41 7.72
C ARG A 510 -16.15 2.78 9.10
N ALA A 511 -15.25 3.75 9.17
CA ALA A 511 -14.64 4.22 10.41
C ALA A 511 -15.59 5.05 11.28
N ARG A 512 -16.67 5.60 10.70
CA ARG A 512 -17.66 6.44 11.38
C ARG A 512 -19.09 5.92 11.26
N PRO A 513 -19.38 4.68 11.73
CA PRO A 513 -20.65 4.01 11.48
C PRO A 513 -21.87 4.80 11.97
N GLU A 514 -21.77 5.54 13.09
CA GLU A 514 -22.91 6.29 13.62
C GLU A 514 -23.21 7.58 12.83
N LEU A 515 -22.18 8.32 12.42
CA LEU A 515 -22.38 9.54 11.62
C LEU A 515 -22.67 9.21 10.15
N SER A 516 -22.09 8.14 9.61
CA SER A 516 -22.31 7.73 8.23
C SER A 516 -23.75 7.32 7.96
N LYS A 517 -24.44 6.72 8.94
CA LYS A 517 -25.89 6.43 8.89
C LYS A 517 -26.77 7.68 8.76
N ARG A 518 -26.28 8.87 9.11
CA ARG A 518 -27.01 10.14 8.96
C ARG A 518 -26.86 10.74 7.57
N VAL A 519 -25.87 10.30 6.79
CA VAL A 519 -25.59 10.85 5.46
C VAL A 519 -26.67 10.42 4.47
N ARG A 520 -27.24 11.38 3.75
CA ARG A 520 -28.33 11.19 2.78
C ARG A 520 -27.96 11.44 1.34
N ALA A 521 -26.91 12.23 1.11
CA ALA A 521 -26.30 12.40 -0.19
C ALA A 521 -24.84 12.84 -0.03
N VAL A 522 -24.02 12.55 -1.03
CA VAL A 522 -22.64 13.03 -1.15
C VAL A 522 -22.51 13.91 -2.38
N ILE A 523 -21.82 15.04 -2.25
CA ILE A 523 -21.52 15.96 -3.34
C ILE A 523 -20.00 16.06 -3.42
N ALA A 524 -19.40 15.42 -4.42
CA ALA A 524 -18.02 15.65 -4.79
C ALA A 524 -17.90 17.07 -5.36
N VAL A 525 -17.00 17.89 -4.84
CA VAL A 525 -16.79 19.27 -5.33
C VAL A 525 -15.42 19.34 -6.01
N HIS A 526 -15.41 19.69 -7.29
CA HIS A 526 -14.23 19.59 -8.15
C HIS A 526 -14.18 20.73 -9.16
N GLY A 527 -13.00 21.24 -9.54
CA GLY A 527 -12.87 22.16 -10.69
C GLY A 527 -13.78 23.40 -10.59
N MET A 528 -13.62 24.19 -9.53
CA MET A 528 -14.50 25.32 -9.19
C MET A 528 -13.95 26.69 -9.61
N GLY A 529 -12.86 26.74 -10.37
CA GLY A 529 -12.09 27.96 -10.63
C GLY A 529 -12.19 28.54 -12.04
N ARG A 530 -12.82 27.86 -12.99
CA ARG A 530 -12.74 28.20 -14.43
C ARG A 530 -14.06 28.54 -15.10
N GLY A 531 -14.87 27.55 -15.49
CA GLY A 531 -16.00 27.76 -16.40
C GLY A 531 -17.09 28.65 -15.83
N ASP A 532 -17.82 29.32 -16.72
CA ASP A 532 -18.85 30.28 -16.33
C ASP A 532 -20.09 29.62 -15.72
N THR A 533 -20.51 28.50 -16.31
CA THR A 533 -21.73 27.80 -15.93
C THR A 533 -21.42 26.60 -15.03
N PRO A 534 -21.98 26.54 -13.82
CA PRO A 534 -21.81 25.38 -12.96
C PRO A 534 -22.53 24.14 -13.53
N VAL A 535 -21.96 22.98 -13.27
CA VAL A 535 -22.40 21.68 -13.77
C VAL A 535 -22.63 20.74 -12.58
N LEU A 536 -23.81 20.13 -12.52
CA LEU A 536 -24.13 19.06 -11.60
C LEU A 536 -24.18 17.74 -12.36
N GLN A 537 -23.23 16.87 -12.09
CA GLN A 537 -23.20 15.53 -12.67
C GLN A 537 -23.80 14.51 -11.69
N SER A 538 -24.59 13.56 -12.20
CA SER A 538 -25.20 12.46 -11.45
C SER A 538 -25.15 11.16 -12.27
N PRO A 539 -24.15 10.30 -12.05
CA PRO A 539 -23.96 9.10 -12.89
C PRO A 539 -24.96 8.00 -12.61
N VAL A 540 -25.50 7.93 -11.40
CA VAL A 540 -26.58 7.02 -11.06
C VAL A 540 -27.88 7.83 -10.96
N PRO A 541 -28.91 7.50 -11.76
CA PRO A 541 -30.25 8.02 -11.53
C PRO A 541 -30.68 7.62 -10.12
N SER A 542 -30.95 8.62 -9.27
CA SER A 542 -31.48 8.40 -7.92
C SER A 542 -32.83 9.08 -7.81
N GLU A 543 -33.80 8.36 -7.26
CA GLU A 543 -35.15 8.85 -7.00
C GLU A 543 -35.38 9.01 -5.50
N GLY A 544 -36.40 9.80 -5.14
CA GLY A 544 -36.76 10.06 -3.75
C GLY A 544 -36.47 11.49 -3.30
N ARG A 545 -36.71 11.72 -2.00
CA ARG A 545 -36.70 13.07 -1.40
C ARG A 545 -35.36 13.78 -1.57
N TRP A 546 -34.25 13.12 -1.25
CA TRP A 546 -32.93 13.73 -1.22
C TRP A 546 -32.39 14.12 -2.60
N PRO A 547 -32.52 13.25 -3.62
CA PRO A 547 -32.20 13.66 -4.98
C PRO A 547 -32.98 14.89 -5.47
N ALA A 548 -34.29 14.92 -5.20
CA ALA A 548 -35.12 16.07 -5.55
C ALA A 548 -34.72 17.34 -4.78
N ALA A 549 -34.43 17.23 -3.48
CA ALA A 549 -34.03 18.35 -2.64
C ALA A 549 -32.67 18.93 -3.06
N VAL A 550 -31.67 18.08 -3.33
CA VAL A 550 -30.33 18.52 -3.79
C VAL A 550 -30.44 19.22 -5.15
N ALA A 551 -31.14 18.62 -6.12
CA ALA A 551 -31.32 19.22 -7.43
C ALA A 551 -32.08 20.56 -7.37
N ALA A 552 -33.15 20.64 -6.56
CA ALA A 552 -33.92 21.86 -6.37
C ALA A 552 -33.09 22.97 -5.69
N ALA A 553 -32.34 22.65 -4.65
CA ALA A 553 -31.46 23.59 -3.97
C ALA A 553 -30.37 24.13 -4.92
N MET A 554 -29.76 23.26 -5.73
CA MET A 554 -28.76 23.66 -6.74
C MET A 554 -29.37 24.56 -7.82
N LYS A 555 -30.54 24.21 -8.38
CA LYS A 555 -31.24 25.04 -9.39
C LYS A 555 -31.67 26.39 -8.84
N ARG A 556 -32.09 26.47 -7.57
CA ARG A 556 -32.40 27.75 -6.91
C ARG A 556 -31.15 28.62 -6.76
N GLY A 557 -30.02 28.03 -6.39
CA GLY A 557 -28.74 28.73 -6.23
C GLY A 557 -28.06 29.11 -7.55
N ALA A 558 -28.31 28.38 -8.62
CA ALA A 558 -27.84 28.65 -9.98
C ALA A 558 -28.91 28.20 -11.01
N PRO A 559 -29.79 29.11 -11.45
CA PRO A 559 -30.82 28.78 -12.44
C PRO A 559 -30.27 28.30 -13.78
N ALA A 560 -29.07 28.77 -14.16
CA ALA A 560 -28.36 28.35 -15.36
C ALA A 560 -27.54 27.05 -15.18
N LEU A 561 -27.62 26.38 -14.02
CA LEU A 561 -26.90 25.14 -13.75
C LEU A 561 -27.24 24.08 -14.79
N ARG A 562 -26.19 23.49 -15.36
CA ARG A 562 -26.30 22.38 -16.30
C ARG A 562 -26.32 21.05 -15.56
N GLU A 563 -27.29 20.19 -15.88
CA GLU A 563 -27.33 18.82 -15.35
C GLU A 563 -26.80 17.82 -16.38
N VAL A 564 -25.96 16.90 -15.93
CA VAL A 564 -25.41 15.81 -16.74
C VAL A 564 -25.65 14.49 -16.02
N ARG A 565 -26.20 13.49 -16.71
CA ARG A 565 -26.64 12.24 -16.09
C ARG A 565 -26.08 11.00 -16.80
N GLY A 566 -26.06 9.87 -16.09
CA GLY A 566 -25.67 8.58 -16.64
C GLY A 566 -24.18 8.50 -16.97
N GLU A 567 -23.83 7.79 -18.04
CA GLU A 567 -22.42 7.54 -18.40
C GLU A 567 -21.61 8.83 -18.66
N SER A 568 -22.27 9.94 -19.02
CA SER A 568 -21.63 11.23 -19.22
C SER A 568 -21.19 11.93 -17.91
N ALA A 569 -21.59 11.42 -16.74
CA ALA A 569 -21.29 11.98 -15.42
C ALA A 569 -20.07 11.31 -14.75
N TRP A 570 -18.93 11.34 -15.43
CA TRP A 570 -17.76 10.52 -15.10
C TRP A 570 -16.80 11.18 -14.09
N LEU A 571 -16.88 12.49 -13.84
CA LEU A 571 -15.88 13.20 -13.02
C LEU A 571 -15.88 12.74 -11.54
N CYS A 572 -17.01 12.21 -11.06
CA CYS A 572 -17.12 11.60 -9.73
C CYS A 572 -17.03 10.07 -9.73
N ALA A 573 -16.83 9.41 -10.87
CA ALA A 573 -16.88 7.94 -10.96
C ALA A 573 -15.88 7.25 -10.02
N ALA A 574 -14.69 7.85 -9.83
CA ALA A 574 -13.69 7.35 -8.89
C ALA A 574 -14.10 7.53 -7.42
N ASP A 575 -14.74 8.64 -7.07
CA ASP A 575 -15.26 8.89 -5.72
C ASP A 575 -16.49 8.02 -5.41
N LEU A 576 -17.23 7.63 -6.45
CA LEU A 576 -18.42 6.77 -6.37
C LEU A 576 -18.14 5.30 -6.16
N ALA A 577 -17.12 4.77 -6.85
CA ALA A 577 -16.80 3.34 -6.84
C ALA A 577 -16.48 2.80 -5.44
N SER A 578 -16.27 3.69 -4.47
CA SER A 578 -15.81 3.38 -3.13
C SER A 578 -16.87 3.67 -2.05
N LEU A 579 -18.00 4.30 -2.38
CA LEU A 579 -19.06 4.68 -1.44
C LEU A 579 -20.12 3.57 -1.26
N PRO A 580 -20.93 3.61 -0.17
CA PRO A 580 -22.01 2.66 0.05
C PRO A 580 -23.01 2.62 -1.11
N GLU A 581 -23.47 1.42 -1.45
CA GLU A 581 -24.47 1.20 -2.50
C GLU A 581 -25.79 1.92 -2.18
N GLY A 582 -26.41 2.49 -3.20
CA GLY A 582 -27.70 3.19 -3.09
C GLY A 582 -27.64 4.62 -2.53
N LEU A 583 -26.48 5.09 -2.07
CA LEU A 583 -26.32 6.48 -1.62
C LEU A 583 -26.31 7.44 -2.83
N PRO A 584 -27.17 8.47 -2.88
CA PRO A 584 -27.11 9.47 -3.95
C PRO A 584 -25.78 10.22 -3.94
N VAL A 585 -25.11 10.27 -5.10
CA VAL A 585 -23.85 11.01 -5.26
C VAL A 585 -23.91 11.93 -6.47
N TYR A 586 -23.41 13.13 -6.26
CA TYR A 586 -23.31 14.19 -7.26
C TYR A 586 -21.86 14.66 -7.41
N CYS A 587 -21.54 15.23 -8.56
CA CYS A 587 -20.35 16.04 -8.76
C CYS A 587 -20.74 17.47 -9.11
N LEU A 588 -20.37 18.43 -8.28
CA LEU A 588 -20.47 19.85 -8.61
C LEU A 588 -19.13 20.33 -9.15
N ASN A 589 -19.14 20.89 -10.36
CA ASN A 589 -17.97 21.47 -11.01
C ASN A 589 -18.32 22.63 -11.94
N ARG A 590 -17.31 23.22 -12.59
CA ARG A 590 -17.45 24.25 -13.63
C ARG A 590 -16.74 23.86 -14.93
N ALA A 591 -16.76 22.58 -15.29
CA ALA A 591 -16.15 22.15 -16.55
C ALA A 591 -16.91 22.74 -17.76
N PRO A 592 -16.19 23.33 -18.75
CA PRO A 592 -16.80 23.87 -19.97
C PRO A 592 -17.48 22.80 -20.83
N GLU A 593 -18.17 23.24 -21.88
CA GLU A 593 -18.80 22.37 -22.86
C GLU A 593 -17.95 22.31 -24.15
N PRO A 594 -17.82 21.13 -24.80
CA PRO A 594 -18.30 19.82 -24.37
C PRO A 594 -17.50 19.23 -23.19
N LEU A 595 -18.16 18.40 -22.38
CA LEU A 595 -17.49 17.61 -21.35
C LEU A 595 -16.75 16.45 -22.00
N ASP A 596 -15.47 16.66 -22.31
CA ASP A 596 -14.58 15.60 -22.75
C ASP A 596 -14.16 14.73 -21.56
N ARG A 597 -14.32 13.40 -21.70
CA ARG A 597 -13.94 12.39 -20.71
C ARG A 597 -12.45 12.36 -20.41
N GLU A 598 -11.61 12.69 -21.39
CA GLU A 598 -10.16 12.66 -21.23
C GLU A 598 -9.61 14.00 -20.73
N ALA A 599 -10.25 15.11 -21.13
CA ALA A 599 -9.80 16.46 -20.81
C ALA A 599 -10.98 17.45 -20.61
N PRO A 600 -11.59 17.53 -19.41
CA PRO A 600 -12.74 18.38 -19.15
C PRO A 600 -12.47 19.88 -19.39
N TYR A 601 -11.21 20.31 -19.45
CA TYR A 601 -10.81 21.62 -19.93
C TYR A 601 -9.38 21.58 -20.53
N PRO A 602 -9.02 22.55 -21.39
CA PRO A 602 -7.66 22.66 -21.91
C PRO A 602 -6.62 22.77 -20.78
N GLY A 603 -5.67 21.83 -20.77
CA GLY A 603 -4.62 21.76 -19.75
C GLY A 603 -4.99 20.99 -18.48
N PHE A 604 -6.14 20.32 -18.44
CA PHE A 604 -6.50 19.38 -17.36
C PHE A 604 -5.39 18.36 -17.11
N ARG A 605 -5.05 18.11 -15.83
CA ARG A 605 -3.95 17.22 -15.43
C ARG A 605 -2.62 17.54 -16.11
N THR A 606 -2.30 18.83 -16.22
CA THR A 606 -0.99 19.29 -16.69
C THR A 606 -0.52 20.48 -15.87
N SER A 607 0.74 20.89 -16.06
CA SER A 607 1.31 22.10 -15.47
C SER A 607 0.61 23.39 -15.88
N LEU A 608 -0.26 23.36 -16.89
CA LEU A 608 -1.11 24.50 -17.26
C LEU A 608 -2.33 24.63 -16.34
N ASP A 609 -2.57 23.66 -15.46
CA ASP A 609 -3.51 23.80 -14.36
C ASP A 609 -2.90 24.52 -13.16
N SER A 610 -2.56 25.79 -13.35
CA SER A 610 -1.91 26.64 -12.35
C SER A 610 -2.90 27.64 -11.71
N PRO A 611 -2.55 28.23 -10.55
CA PRO A 611 -3.37 29.27 -9.92
C PRO A 611 -3.69 30.45 -10.82
N ASP A 612 -2.77 30.82 -11.72
CA ASP A 612 -2.94 31.93 -12.66
C ASP A 612 -4.06 31.69 -13.68
N ARG A 613 -4.43 30.43 -13.89
CA ARG A 613 -5.53 30.03 -14.78
C ARG A 613 -6.85 29.85 -14.04
N VAL A 614 -6.84 29.89 -12.70
CA VAL A 614 -8.05 29.94 -11.88
C VAL A 614 -8.44 31.40 -11.68
N LEU A 615 -9.64 31.76 -12.13
CA LEU A 615 -10.12 33.14 -12.07
C LEU A 615 -10.55 33.47 -10.63
N PRO A 616 -10.00 34.51 -9.97
CA PRO A 616 -10.37 34.86 -8.60
C PRO A 616 -11.88 35.09 -8.42
N SER A 617 -12.51 35.77 -9.39
CA SER A 617 -13.95 36.03 -9.39
C SER A 617 -14.78 34.75 -9.53
N ARG A 618 -14.31 33.77 -10.32
CA ARG A 618 -15.02 32.50 -10.50
C ARG A 618 -14.92 31.61 -9.26
N LEU A 619 -13.74 31.53 -8.66
CA LEU A 619 -13.58 30.80 -7.41
C LEU A 619 -14.41 31.42 -6.29
N GLN A 620 -14.50 32.76 -6.24
CA GLN A 620 -15.37 33.45 -5.29
C GLN A 620 -16.86 33.16 -5.56
N ASP A 621 -17.32 33.24 -6.81
CA ASP A 621 -18.70 32.90 -7.18
C ASP A 621 -19.03 31.42 -6.87
N SER A 622 -18.05 30.51 -6.96
CA SER A 622 -18.20 29.11 -6.51
C SER A 622 -18.41 28.97 -5.01
N VAL A 623 -17.72 29.77 -4.19
CA VAL A 623 -17.99 29.84 -2.74
C VAL A 623 -19.40 30.35 -2.49
N ASP A 624 -19.81 31.40 -3.21
CA ASP A 624 -21.14 31.99 -3.07
C ASP A 624 -22.24 31.03 -3.53
N LEU A 625 -21.99 30.26 -4.59
CA LEU A 625 -22.87 29.20 -5.09
C LEU A 625 -23.10 28.13 -4.02
N LEU A 626 -22.04 27.63 -3.38
CA LEU A 626 -22.17 26.66 -2.29
C LEU A 626 -22.97 27.24 -1.12
N GLY A 627 -22.75 28.51 -0.78
CA GLY A 627 -23.56 29.22 0.22
C GLY A 627 -25.05 29.27 -0.16
N ARG A 628 -25.38 29.65 -1.40
CA ARG A 628 -26.76 29.65 -1.90
C ARG A 628 -27.37 28.25 -1.90
N PHE A 629 -26.58 27.23 -2.23
CA PHE A 629 -27.00 25.84 -2.18
C PHE A 629 -27.36 25.41 -0.75
N PHE A 630 -26.53 25.74 0.25
CA PHE A 630 -26.81 25.44 1.65
C PHE A 630 -28.13 26.09 2.11
N SER A 631 -28.34 27.37 1.79
CA SER A 631 -29.61 28.05 2.08
C SER A 631 -30.80 27.42 1.34
N GLY A 632 -30.59 26.91 0.13
CA GLY A 632 -31.59 26.17 -0.62
C GLY A 632 -31.97 24.83 0.05
N LEU A 633 -31.00 24.13 0.63
CA LEU A 633 -31.25 22.92 1.42
C LEU A 633 -32.04 23.25 2.69
N ASP A 634 -31.69 24.33 3.40
CA ASP A 634 -32.41 24.78 4.58
C ASP A 634 -33.89 25.04 4.29
N ALA A 635 -34.20 25.61 3.12
CA ALA A 635 -35.58 25.83 2.67
C ALA A 635 -36.33 24.54 2.33
N ALA A 636 -35.62 23.50 1.86
CA ALA A 636 -36.20 22.18 1.58
C ALA A 636 -36.30 21.27 2.82
N ALA A 637 -35.57 21.60 3.88
CA ALA A 637 -35.54 20.89 5.16
C ALA A 637 -36.64 21.34 6.13
N ARG A 638 -37.23 22.53 5.92
CA ARG A 638 -38.39 23.00 6.69
C ARG A 638 -39.64 22.18 6.31
N PRO A 639 -40.41 21.70 7.29
CA PRO A 639 -41.57 20.82 7.06
C PRO A 639 -42.64 21.47 6.17
#